data_AF-A0A0G8EKX0-F1
#
_entry.id   AF-A0A0G8EKX0-F1
#
_cell.length_a   1.000
_cell.length_b   1.000
_cell.length_c   1.000
_cell.angle_alpha   90.00
_cell.angle_beta   90.00
_cell.angle_gamma   90.00
#
_symmetry.space_group_name_H-M   'P 1'
#
loop_
_entity.id
_entity.type
_entity.pdbx_description
1 polymer ?
#
loop_
_entity_poly.entity_id
_entity_poly.type
_entity_poly.pdbx_seq_one_letter_code
_entity_poly.pdbx_strand_id
1 'polypeptide(L)'
;MRPQKKEIFKIAFLDLQLSYVFAGAKTNNVRSLKAQEKLPYISLHVEDRFPDEHSALENEVNSSCVLHVVSREKFLNWLDLQNEGGKYEGIKN
;
A
#
# COMPACT_ATOMS: atom_id res chain seq x y z
N MET A 1 -1.66 16.74 -13.83
CA MET A 1 -2.60 15.80 -13.16
C MET A 1 -1.78 14.57 -12.79
N ARG A 2 -1.61 14.20 -11.50
CA ARG A 2 -0.65 13.14 -11.09
C ARG A 2 -1.32 11.76 -10.99
N PRO A 3 -1.12 10.81 -11.92
CA PRO A 3 -1.70 9.47 -11.83
C PRO A 3 -0.70 8.47 -11.22
N GLN A 4 0.19 8.91 -10.33
CA GLN A 4 1.45 8.17 -10.11
C GLN A 4 1.32 6.93 -9.21
N LYS A 5 0.43 6.89 -8.22
CA LYS A 5 0.45 5.79 -7.24
C LYS A 5 -0.32 4.54 -7.69
N LYS A 6 -1.50 4.71 -8.30
CA LYS A 6 -2.37 3.59 -8.69
C LYS A 6 -1.74 2.73 -9.80
N GLU A 7 -1.12 3.40 -10.77
CA GLU A 7 -0.48 2.74 -11.91
C GLU A 7 0.76 1.95 -11.48
N ILE A 8 1.56 2.45 -10.53
CA ILE A 8 2.70 1.70 -9.97
C ILE A 8 2.22 0.38 -9.34
N PHE A 9 1.13 0.42 -8.57
CA PHE A 9 0.58 -0.81 -7.98
C PHE A 9 -0.02 -1.72 -9.04
N LYS A 10 -0.71 -1.19 -10.06
CA LYS A 10 -1.19 -2.01 -11.19
C LYS A 10 -0.05 -2.75 -11.88
N ILE A 11 1.03 -2.05 -12.23
CA ILE A 11 2.21 -2.68 -12.87
C ILE A 11 2.81 -3.73 -11.93
N ALA A 12 2.98 -3.40 -10.65
CA ALA A 12 3.51 -4.35 -9.66
C ALA A 12 2.66 -5.63 -9.51
N PHE A 13 1.33 -5.51 -9.52
CA PHE A 13 0.43 -6.64 -9.28
C PHE A 13 -0.04 -7.37 -10.55
N LEU A 14 -0.13 -6.67 -11.68
CA LEU A 14 -0.60 -7.21 -12.96
C LEU A 14 0.56 -7.63 -13.85
N ASP A 15 1.56 -6.76 -14.03
CA ASP A 15 2.69 -7.03 -14.93
C ASP A 15 3.79 -7.85 -14.22
N LEU A 16 4.17 -7.45 -13.01
CA LEU A 16 5.19 -8.15 -12.22
C LEU A 16 4.62 -9.32 -11.39
N GLN A 17 3.30 -9.50 -11.39
CA GLN A 17 2.58 -10.56 -10.64
C GLN A 17 3.00 -10.68 -9.16
N LEU A 18 3.40 -9.56 -8.54
CA LEU A 18 3.77 -9.56 -7.14
C LEU A 18 2.55 -9.89 -6.27
N SER A 19 2.76 -10.60 -5.17
CA SER A 19 1.69 -10.87 -4.19
C SER A 19 1.60 -9.76 -3.14
N TYR A 20 2.76 -9.18 -2.80
CA TYR A 20 2.92 -8.16 -1.78
C TYR A 20 3.87 -7.08 -2.30
N VAL A 21 3.49 -5.82 -2.11
CA VAL A 21 4.35 -4.67 -2.38
C VAL A 21 4.67 -4.02 -1.04
N PHE A 22 5.94 -4.09 -0.66
CA PHE A 22 6.44 -3.44 0.55
C PHE A 22 6.72 -1.96 0.27
N ALA A 23 6.23 -1.12 1.17
CA ALA A 23 6.42 0.32 1.16
C ALA A 23 7.06 0.72 2.49
N GLY A 24 8.38 0.84 2.47
CA GLY A 24 9.15 1.38 3.57
C GLY A 24 9.04 2.91 3.61
N ALA A 25 8.76 3.48 4.78
CA ALA A 25 8.77 4.93 4.97
C ALA A 25 9.51 5.30 6.26
N LYS A 26 10.36 6.33 6.20
CA LYS A 26 10.96 6.89 7.42
C LYS A 26 9.86 7.46 8.32
N THR A 27 9.93 7.15 9.61
CA THR A 27 9.01 7.69 10.63
C THR A 27 9.02 9.22 10.68
N ASN A 28 10.17 9.83 10.36
CA ASN A 28 10.33 11.28 10.28
C ASN A 28 9.54 11.94 9.13
N ASN A 29 9.13 11.18 8.11
CA ASN A 29 8.41 11.70 6.96
C ASN A 29 6.91 11.54 7.15
N VAL A 30 6.38 12.27 8.13
CA VAL A 30 4.96 12.28 8.53
C VAL A 30 4.02 12.53 7.33
N ARG A 31 4.48 13.29 6.33
CA ARG A 31 3.70 13.56 5.11
C ARG A 31 3.56 12.32 4.23
N SER A 32 4.62 11.52 4.10
CA SER A 32 4.59 10.26 3.35
C SER A 32 3.76 9.22 4.08
N LEU A 33 3.94 9.12 5.40
CA LEU A 33 3.18 8.22 6.29
C LEU A 33 1.68 8.47 6.19
N LYS A 34 1.23 9.71 6.41
CA LYS A 34 -0.20 10.07 6.29
C LYS A 34 -0.77 9.78 4.89
N ALA A 35 0.04 9.94 3.84
CA ALA A 35 -0.41 9.64 2.48
C ALA A 35 -0.50 8.14 2.19
N GLN A 36 0.21 7.31 2.95
CA GLN A 36 0.15 5.85 2.91
C GLN A 36 -0.97 5.34 3.80
N GLU A 37 -1.10 5.83 5.03
CA GLU A 37 -2.23 5.54 5.95
C GLU A 37 -3.60 5.86 5.33
N LYS A 38 -3.66 6.89 4.49
CA LYS A 38 -4.88 7.25 3.77
C LYS A 38 -5.27 6.24 2.67
N LEU A 39 -4.41 5.26 2.35
CA LEU A 39 -4.72 4.22 1.39
C LEU A 39 -5.53 3.11 2.06
N PRO A 40 -6.77 2.85 1.64
CA PRO A 40 -7.62 1.84 2.27
C PRO A 40 -7.15 0.39 2.03
N TYR A 41 -6.22 0.18 1.11
CA TYR A 41 -5.68 -1.13 0.73
C TYR A 41 -4.27 -1.41 1.30
N ILE A 42 -3.72 -0.50 2.11
CA ILE A 42 -2.43 -0.72 2.77
C ILE A 42 -2.64 -1.41 4.12
N SER A 43 -1.69 -2.26 4.50
CA SER A 43 -1.57 -2.77 5.86
C SER A 43 -0.42 -2.03 6.53
N LEU A 44 -0.76 -1.30 7.58
CA LEU A 44 0.18 -0.52 8.39
C LEU A 44 0.84 -1.42 9.43
N HIS A 45 2.03 -1.04 9.87
CA HIS A 45 2.80 -1.73 10.92
C HIS A 45 3.00 -3.23 10.67
N VAL A 46 3.64 -3.58 9.55
CA VAL A 46 3.98 -4.99 9.28
C VAL A 46 5.41 -5.35 9.66
N GLU A 47 6.14 -4.43 10.28
CA GLU A 47 7.44 -4.70 10.91
C GLU A 47 7.41 -5.94 11.83
N ASP A 48 6.35 -6.13 12.62
CA ASP A 48 6.21 -7.31 13.49
C ASP A 48 6.05 -8.63 12.73
N ARG A 49 5.55 -8.58 11.49
CA ARG A 49 5.38 -9.76 10.63
C ARG A 49 6.61 -10.05 9.78
N PHE A 50 7.41 -9.02 9.49
CA PHE A 50 8.60 -9.10 8.65
C PHE A 50 9.78 -8.38 9.35
N PRO A 51 10.24 -8.89 10.50
CA PRO A 51 11.31 -8.25 11.27
C PRO A 51 12.64 -8.24 10.52
N ASP A 52 12.89 -9.24 9.68
CA ASP A 52 14.10 -9.33 8.86
C ASP A 52 14.15 -8.23 7.79
N GLU A 53 13.04 -8.04 7.06
CA GLU A 53 12.91 -6.97 6.05
C GLU A 53 12.94 -5.59 6.70
N HIS A 54 12.29 -5.45 7.86
CA HIS A 54 12.31 -4.20 8.62
C HIS A 54 13.72 -3.85 9.09
N SER A 55 14.45 -4.82 9.65
CA SER A 55 15.85 -4.63 10.08
C SER A 55 16.78 -4.34 8.91
N ALA A 56 16.62 -5.03 7.78
CA ALA A 56 17.40 -4.78 6.57
C ALA A 56 17.18 -3.35 6.06
N LEU A 57 15.92 -2.93 6.01
CA LEU A 57 15.56 -1.57 5.61
C LEU A 57 16.12 -0.54 6.60
N GLU A 58 15.90 -0.69 7.91
CA GLU A 58 16.43 0.23 8.92
C GLU A 58 17.94 0.38 8.86
N ASN A 59 18.67 -0.71 8.61
CA ASN A 59 20.11 -0.68 8.39
C ASN A 59 20.50 0.09 7.12
N GLU A 60 19.75 -0.07 6.03
CA GLU A 60 20.02 0.64 4.77
C GLU A 60 19.74 2.14 4.88
N VAL A 61 18.61 2.52 5.50
CA VAL A 61 18.22 3.93 5.64
C VAL A 61 18.78 4.62 6.89
N ASN A 62 19.44 3.85 7.77
CA ASN A 62 20.08 4.25 9.02
C ASN A 62 19.19 5.14 9.91
N SER A 63 17.91 4.81 9.98
CA SER A 63 16.89 5.60 10.67
C SER A 63 15.65 4.77 10.93
N SER A 64 14.91 5.09 12.00
CA SER A 64 13.67 4.39 12.33
C SER A 64 12.67 4.48 11.17
N CYS A 65 12.36 3.33 10.59
CA CYS A 65 11.46 3.21 9.46
C CYS A 65 10.25 2.37 9.86
N VAL A 66 9.13 2.64 9.22
CA VAL A 66 7.94 1.78 9.31
C VAL A 66 7.84 0.99 8.01
N LEU A 67 7.43 -0.26 8.15
CA LEU A 67 7.17 -1.12 7.01
C LEU A 67 5.66 -1.21 6.81
N HIS A 68 5.22 -0.83 5.62
CA HIS A 68 3.84 -1.00 5.19
C HIS A 68 3.79 -2.00 4.04
N VAL A 69 2.70 -2.72 3.90
CA VAL A 69 2.54 -3.67 2.79
C VAL A 69 1.17 -3.55 2.15
N VAL A 70 1.16 -3.53 0.82
CA VAL A 70 -0.06 -3.65 0.04
C VAL A 70 -0.13 -5.08 -0.50
N SER A 71 -1.18 -5.80 -0.16
CA SER A 71 -1.44 -7.10 -0.79
C SER A 71 -2.20 -6.91 -2.11
N ARG A 72 -1.90 -7.79 -3.07
CA ARG A 72 -2.60 -7.84 -4.34
C ARG A 72 -4.11 -7.95 -4.16
N GLU A 73 -4.56 -8.83 -3.26
CA GLU A 73 -5.99 -9.02 -2.97
C GLU A 73 -6.66 -7.75 -2.47
N LYS A 74 -6.06 -7.02 -1.51
CA LYS A 74 -6.62 -5.77 -0.99
C LYS A 74 -6.68 -4.70 -2.09
N PHE A 75 -5.63 -4.63 -2.92
CA PHE A 75 -5.59 -3.68 -4.01
C PHE A 75 -6.61 -4.01 -5.10
N LEU A 76 -6.75 -5.28 -5.50
CA LEU A 76 -7.73 -5.73 -6.49
C LEU A 76 -9.15 -5.55 -5.99
N ASN A 77 -9.44 -5.94 -4.74
CA ASN A 77 -10.76 -5.74 -4.14
C ASN A 77 -11.12 -4.25 -4.09
N TRP A 78 -10.18 -3.40 -3.69
CA TRP A 78 -10.38 -1.95 -3.75
C TRP A 78 -10.56 -1.43 -5.19
N LEU A 79 -9.77 -1.93 -6.14
CA LEU A 79 -9.87 -1.53 -7.55
C LEU A 79 -11.24 -1.91 -8.13
N ASP A 80 -11.74 -3.09 -7.77
CA ASP A 80 -13.05 -3.60 -8.16
C ASP A 80 -14.17 -2.76 -7.53
N LEU A 81 -14.10 -2.49 -6.22
CA LEU A 81 -15.01 -1.57 -5.52
C LEU A 81 -15.05 -0.17 -6.15
N GLN A 82 -13.91 0.33 -6.64
CA GLN A 82 -13.86 1.63 -7.33
C GLN A 82 -14.44 1.57 -8.75
N ASN A 83 -14.35 0.42 -9.41
CA ASN A 83 -14.92 0.19 -10.72
C ASN A 83 -16.44 -0.05 -10.63
N GLU A 84 -16.90 -0.64 -9.53
CA GLU A 84 -18.31 -0.84 -9.21
C GLU A 84 -18.97 0.38 -8.53
N GLY A 85 -18.20 1.38 -8.12
CA GLY A 85 -18.70 2.65 -7.56
C GLY A 85 -19.58 3.48 -8.51
N GLY A 86 -19.74 3.06 -9.77
CA GLY A 86 -20.75 3.57 -10.70
C GLY A 86 -22.07 2.77 -10.73
N LYS A 87 -22.22 1.69 -9.94
CA LYS A 87 -23.39 0.79 -9.96
C LYS A 87 -24.16 0.66 -8.64
N TYR A 88 -23.69 1.25 -7.53
CA TYR A 88 -24.37 1.16 -6.24
C TYR A 88 -24.97 2.50 -5.74
N GLU A 89 -25.57 3.30 -6.62
CA GLU A 89 -26.66 4.23 -6.25
C GLU A 89 -28.04 3.55 -6.30
N GLY A 90 -28.09 2.21 -6.14
CA GLY A 90 -29.30 1.44 -6.43
C GLY A 90 -29.82 0.54 -5.32
N ILE A 91 -29.21 0.45 -4.14
CA ILE A 91 -29.75 -0.39 -3.06
C ILE A 91 -29.48 0.27 -1.70
N LYS A 92 -30.37 1.17 -1.31
CA LYS A 92 -30.82 1.26 0.09
C LYS A 92 -32.27 0.82 0.11
N ASN A 93 -32.47 -0.32 0.76
CA ASN A 93 -33.76 -0.84 1.18
C ASN A 93 -34.32 0.04 2.32
#